data_AF-V5WK17-F1
#
_entry.id   AF-V5WK17-F1
#
_cell.length_a   1.000
_cell.length_b   1.000
_cell.length_c   1.000
_cell.angle_alpha   90.00
_cell.angle_beta   90.00
_cell.angle_gamma   90.00
#
_symmetry.space_group_name_H-M   'P 1'
#
loop_
_entity.id
_entity.type
_entity.pdbx_description
1 polymer ?
#
loop_
_entity_poly.entity_id
_entity_poly.type
_entity_poly.pdbx_seq_one_letter_code
_entity_poly.pdbx_strand_id
1 'polypeptide(L)'
;MAATLLRTIRLMQTAVDRLELPVELKDVERLGIMVNKAMSTQARNFHTAEHVFNLARQDQPLQILAALFHDIVYYSIDQGFIPEIEEILINYVYIDEGDIVIREDLDPGHSCIQAVLAVFGFQPGDHLPAFGGMNECLSAMVLVHELEPFMKRIDLLQVICSIEATIPFRKPDENGNTPPQRLASRVADLNKARKMGLKEPDITSMVQHAVIFANTDVENFAEREVAAFLDNTWKLLPETNPSLRTTGLYTVKNYRIALQKMEGFMNFLNPSLIFTSYKGVPGEEDLKDLNYRAKRNVLAARDYLGVKLLTTGVLEAIADISGGDVPIALLMGDISDAQSIDHFESMLPHAEVQKGAAIGSTVYSLLAEGRNSNTNFDLNRSPLAKHIYLHIGSAALKDYLATLKEMFDGIRSPEDFLDTLPSNLILPVIRACAEMAFTRRAILNAFADSREAAKGAAG
;
A
#
# COMPACT_ATOMS: atom_id res chain seq x y z
N MET A 1 4.18 20.37 8.69
CA MET A 1 4.12 21.22 7.48
C MET A 1 5.34 22.14 7.34
N ALA A 2 5.59 23.12 8.23
CA ALA A 2 6.76 24.01 8.07
C ALA A 2 8.12 23.27 8.11
N ALA A 3 8.26 22.26 8.97
CA ALA A 3 9.49 21.47 9.07
C ALA A 3 9.71 20.55 7.86
N THR A 4 8.65 19.97 7.29
CA THR A 4 8.71 19.08 6.13
C THR A 4 9.04 19.88 4.86
N LEU A 5 8.37 21.02 4.66
CA LEU A 5 8.64 21.90 3.52
C LEU A 5 10.11 22.35 3.46
N LEU A 6 10.64 22.91 4.56
CA LEU A 6 12.03 23.36 4.59
C LEU A 6 13.02 22.21 4.37
N ARG A 7 12.69 21.00 4.84
CA ARG A 7 13.54 19.83 4.61
C ARG A 7 13.50 19.38 3.15
N THR A 8 12.35 19.41 2.49
CA THR A 8 12.23 19.15 1.04
C THR A 8 13.04 20.16 0.23
N ILE A 9 12.93 21.46 0.53
CA ILE A 9 13.71 22.52 -0.15
C ILE A 9 15.22 22.30 0.06
N ARG A 10 15.65 21.94 1.28
CA ARG A 10 17.07 21.65 1.55
C ARG A 10 17.59 20.45 0.78
N LEU A 11 16.77 19.39 0.61
CA LEU A 11 17.17 18.25 -0.21
C LEU A 11 17.31 18.64 -1.68
N MET A 12 16.37 19.43 -2.22
CA MET A 12 16.47 19.97 -3.56
C MET A 12 17.76 20.79 -3.74
N GLN A 13 18.02 21.73 -2.83
CA GLN A 13 19.25 22.53 -2.83
C GLN A 13 20.49 21.63 -2.77
N THR A 14 20.48 20.60 -1.92
CA THR A 14 21.61 19.66 -1.80
C THR A 14 21.91 18.95 -3.12
N ALA A 15 20.86 18.54 -3.85
CA ALA A 15 21.02 17.89 -5.14
C ALA A 15 21.56 18.87 -6.21
N VAL A 16 20.98 20.08 -6.27
CA VAL A 16 21.39 21.16 -7.19
C VAL A 16 22.86 21.54 -6.96
N ASP A 17 23.26 21.79 -5.72
CA ASP A 17 24.63 22.21 -5.37
C ASP A 17 25.65 21.13 -5.73
N ARG A 18 25.36 19.86 -5.39
CA ARG A 18 26.29 18.74 -5.65
C ARG A 18 26.41 18.37 -7.12
N LEU A 19 25.39 18.65 -7.91
CA LEU A 19 25.41 18.48 -9.36
C LEU A 19 25.92 19.72 -10.09
N GLU A 20 26.24 20.80 -9.36
CA GLU A 20 26.67 22.08 -9.89
C GLU A 20 25.69 22.65 -10.93
N LEU A 21 24.38 22.47 -10.70
CA LEU A 21 23.34 22.92 -11.63
C LEU A 21 23.15 24.44 -11.53
N PRO A 22 22.99 25.14 -12.66
CA PRO A 22 22.79 26.60 -12.68
C PRO A 22 21.32 26.96 -12.39
N VAL A 23 20.78 26.50 -11.25
CA VAL A 23 19.41 26.75 -10.81
C VAL A 23 19.42 27.86 -9.76
N GLU A 24 18.66 28.93 -9.99
CA GLU A 24 18.54 30.03 -9.03
C GLU A 24 17.80 29.58 -7.75
N LEU A 25 18.13 30.15 -6.59
CA LEU A 25 17.51 29.78 -5.31
C LEU A 25 15.98 29.89 -5.31
N LYS A 26 15.43 30.86 -6.05
CA LYS A 26 13.96 31.02 -6.21
C LYS A 26 13.32 29.81 -6.90
N ASP A 27 14.03 29.19 -7.84
CA ASP A 27 13.54 28.03 -8.60
C ASP A 27 13.71 26.75 -7.76
N VAL A 28 14.78 26.66 -6.96
CA VAL A 28 14.92 25.61 -5.94
C VAL A 28 13.76 25.66 -4.93
N GLU A 29 13.43 26.86 -4.43
CA GLU A 29 12.30 27.05 -3.53
C GLU A 29 10.97 26.66 -4.18
N ARG A 30 10.71 27.13 -5.41
CA ARG A 30 9.49 26.78 -6.17
C ARG A 30 9.34 25.26 -6.34
N LEU A 31 10.40 24.58 -6.80
CA LEU A 31 10.38 23.13 -6.99
C LEU A 31 10.19 22.38 -5.67
N GLY A 32 10.88 22.81 -4.60
CA GLY A 32 10.72 22.23 -3.28
C GLY A 32 9.30 22.40 -2.71
N ILE A 33 8.65 23.54 -2.96
CA ILE A 33 7.25 23.79 -2.60
C ILE A 33 6.32 22.87 -3.40
N MET A 34 6.50 22.76 -4.72
CA MET A 34 5.68 21.89 -5.58
C MET A 34 5.76 20.43 -5.11
N VAL A 35 6.97 19.90 -4.93
CA VAL A 35 7.18 18.54 -4.40
C VAL A 35 6.53 18.38 -3.04
N ASN A 36 6.73 19.33 -2.11
CA ASN A 36 6.15 19.20 -0.78
C ASN A 36 4.62 19.23 -0.80
N LYS A 37 4.00 20.07 -1.64
CA LYS A 37 2.55 20.12 -1.81
C LYS A 37 2.00 18.81 -2.35
N ALA A 38 2.61 18.28 -3.41
CA ALA A 38 2.25 17.00 -4.00
C ALA A 38 2.31 15.86 -2.97
N MET A 39 3.35 15.84 -2.13
CA MET A 39 3.53 14.80 -1.09
C MET A 39 2.75 15.08 0.21
N SER A 40 1.98 16.16 0.30
CA SER A 40 1.22 16.56 1.50
C SER A 40 -0.29 16.61 1.27
N THR A 41 -0.81 16.02 0.20
CA THR A 41 -2.26 15.90 -0.02
C THR A 41 -2.89 15.09 1.14
N GLN A 42 -4.12 15.42 1.52
CA GLN A 42 -4.80 14.75 2.64
C GLN A 42 -5.04 13.25 2.42
N ALA A 43 -4.93 12.80 1.17
CA ALA A 43 -5.07 11.40 0.81
C ALA A 43 -3.86 10.55 1.22
N ARG A 44 -2.66 11.14 1.23
CA ARG A 44 -1.38 10.44 1.40
C ARG A 44 -1.09 10.17 2.88
N ASN A 45 -0.88 8.91 3.21
CA ASN A 45 -0.54 8.45 4.57
C ASN A 45 0.74 7.59 4.59
N PHE A 46 1.07 6.96 3.46
CA PHE A 46 2.31 6.24 3.25
C PHE A 46 3.26 7.02 2.33
N HIS A 47 2.80 7.43 1.14
CA HIS A 47 3.63 8.17 0.17
C HIS A 47 3.69 9.67 0.49
N THR A 48 4.35 10.00 1.62
CA THR A 48 4.48 11.37 2.16
C THR A 48 5.88 11.96 1.98
N ALA A 49 6.08 13.21 2.39
CA ALA A 49 7.42 13.82 2.38
C ALA A 49 8.43 13.05 3.25
N GLU A 50 7.97 12.41 4.33
CA GLU A 50 8.80 11.54 5.18
C GLU A 50 9.31 10.30 4.44
N HIS A 51 8.51 9.72 3.54
CA HIS A 51 8.95 8.62 2.66
C HIS A 51 10.16 9.04 1.84
N VAL A 52 10.06 10.19 1.16
CA VAL A 52 11.16 10.79 0.39
C VAL A 52 12.42 10.95 1.24
N PHE A 53 12.28 11.36 2.50
CA PHE A 53 13.42 11.60 3.38
C PHE A 53 14.15 10.32 3.79
N ASN A 54 13.49 9.17 3.77
CA ASN A 54 14.12 7.87 4.03
C ASN A 54 14.89 7.37 2.80
N LEU A 55 14.41 7.69 1.59
CA LEU A 55 15.07 7.30 0.33
C LEU A 55 16.25 8.21 -0.02
N ALA A 56 16.17 9.50 0.31
CA ALA A 56 17.15 10.50 -0.09
C ALA A 56 18.48 10.34 0.68
N ARG A 57 19.47 9.73 0.04
CA ARG A 57 20.84 9.65 0.58
C ARG A 57 21.64 10.89 0.18
N GLN A 58 22.12 11.64 1.18
CA GLN A 58 22.79 12.93 0.95
C GLN A 58 24.04 12.85 0.06
N ASP A 59 24.67 11.67 -0.04
CA ASP A 59 25.86 11.45 -0.85
C ASP A 59 25.59 11.15 -2.33
N GLN A 60 24.32 10.96 -2.73
CA GLN A 60 23.94 10.56 -4.09
C GLN A 60 22.90 11.53 -4.68
N PRO A 61 23.32 12.65 -5.30
CA PRO A 61 22.41 13.72 -5.67
C PRO A 61 21.39 13.33 -6.76
N LEU A 62 21.74 12.42 -7.68
CA LEU A 62 20.78 11.88 -8.65
C LEU A 62 19.68 11.03 -7.98
N GLN A 63 20.02 10.30 -6.92
CA GLN A 63 19.01 9.59 -6.13
C GLN A 63 18.15 10.53 -5.29
N ILE A 64 18.70 11.65 -4.82
CA ILE A 64 17.89 12.69 -4.17
C ILE A 64 16.82 13.21 -5.14
N LEU A 65 17.18 13.48 -6.40
CA LEU A 65 16.22 13.88 -7.43
C LEU A 65 15.18 12.77 -7.71
N ALA A 66 15.62 11.51 -7.84
CA ALA A 66 14.69 10.39 -8.01
C ALA A 66 13.70 10.29 -6.84
N ALA A 67 14.19 10.37 -5.60
CA ALA A 67 13.37 10.35 -4.39
C ALA A 67 12.37 11.50 -4.35
N LEU A 68 12.80 12.73 -4.68
CA LEU A 68 11.95 13.91 -4.67
C LEU A 68 10.82 13.86 -5.70
N PHE A 69 11.02 13.15 -6.81
CA PHE A 69 10.08 13.18 -7.94
C PHE A 69 9.29 11.89 -8.15
N HIS A 70 9.77 10.69 -7.78
CA HIS A 70 9.14 9.42 -8.22
C HIS A 70 7.63 9.31 -7.93
N ASP A 71 7.18 9.87 -6.80
CA ASP A 71 5.78 9.79 -6.32
C ASP A 71 5.02 11.13 -6.34
N ILE A 72 5.52 12.18 -7.01
CA ILE A 72 4.81 13.47 -6.98
C ILE A 72 3.45 13.42 -7.70
N VAL A 73 3.26 12.45 -8.59
CA VAL A 73 1.95 12.12 -9.16
C VAL A 73 1.41 10.84 -8.53
N TYR A 74 0.23 10.92 -7.91
CA TYR A 74 -0.51 9.73 -7.47
C TYR A 74 -1.99 9.87 -7.79
N TYR A 75 -2.30 9.86 -9.10
CA TYR A 75 -3.57 10.33 -9.64
C TYR A 75 -4.81 9.71 -8.99
N SER A 76 -4.86 8.38 -8.87
CA SER A 76 -6.03 7.67 -8.32
C SER A 76 -6.25 7.92 -6.82
N ILE A 77 -5.18 8.21 -6.07
CA ILE A 77 -5.23 8.45 -4.63
C ILE A 77 -5.56 9.91 -4.34
N ASP A 78 -4.94 10.82 -5.08
CA ASP A 78 -5.12 12.26 -5.00
C ASP A 78 -6.43 12.73 -5.68
N GLN A 79 -7.07 11.86 -6.48
CA GLN A 79 -8.29 12.14 -7.25
C GLN A 79 -8.10 13.26 -8.29
N GLY A 80 -6.91 13.32 -8.88
CA GLY A 80 -6.54 14.35 -9.85
C GLY A 80 -5.08 14.77 -9.71
N PHE A 81 -4.73 15.87 -10.38
CA PHE A 81 -3.44 16.54 -10.26
C PHE A 81 -3.56 17.76 -9.35
N ILE A 82 -2.46 18.14 -8.69
CA ILE A 82 -2.36 19.49 -8.13
C ILE A 82 -2.17 20.50 -9.27
N PRO A 83 -2.62 21.77 -9.12
CA PRO A 83 -2.61 22.74 -10.22
C PRO A 83 -1.25 22.90 -10.89
N GLU A 84 -0.17 22.98 -10.10
CA GLU A 84 1.18 23.15 -10.63
C GLU A 84 1.66 21.98 -11.51
N ILE A 85 1.23 20.75 -11.20
CA ILE A 85 1.54 19.56 -11.99
C ILE A 85 0.61 19.46 -13.21
N GLU A 86 -0.66 19.84 -13.06
CA GLU A 86 -1.64 19.84 -14.14
C GLU A 86 -1.22 20.78 -15.28
N GLU A 87 -0.77 22.00 -14.94
CA GLU A 87 -0.28 22.99 -15.91
C GLU A 87 0.87 22.45 -16.78
N ILE A 88 1.68 21.55 -16.23
CA ILE A 88 2.77 20.88 -16.96
C ILE A 88 2.18 19.74 -17.81
N LEU A 89 1.47 18.81 -17.17
CA LEU A 89 1.04 17.55 -17.78
C LEU A 89 -0.02 17.72 -18.87
N ILE A 90 -0.84 18.77 -18.84
CA ILE A 90 -1.87 19.03 -19.86
C ILE A 90 -1.31 19.14 -21.28
N ASN A 91 -0.02 19.49 -21.39
CA ASN A 91 0.69 19.57 -22.67
C ASN A 91 1.15 18.21 -23.21
N TYR A 92 1.10 17.15 -22.38
CA TYR A 92 1.66 15.83 -22.70
C TYR A 92 0.62 14.71 -22.66
N VAL A 93 -0.41 14.87 -21.83
CA VAL A 93 -1.48 13.89 -21.67
C VAL A 93 -2.86 14.55 -21.69
N TYR A 94 -3.90 13.75 -21.88
CA TYR A 94 -5.28 14.13 -21.68
C TYR A 94 -6.05 12.98 -21.01
N ILE A 95 -7.25 13.27 -20.50
CA ILE A 95 -8.11 12.28 -19.86
C ILE A 95 -9.17 11.86 -20.87
N ASP A 96 -9.28 10.56 -21.13
CA ASP A 96 -10.28 9.93 -21.99
C ASP A 96 -11.07 8.88 -21.21
N GLU A 97 -12.37 9.09 -21.03
CA GLU A 97 -13.25 8.21 -20.24
C GLU A 97 -12.74 7.81 -18.83
N GLY A 98 -11.86 8.63 -18.25
CA GLY A 98 -11.24 8.40 -16.94
C GLY A 98 -9.84 7.78 -16.98
N ASP A 99 -9.39 7.34 -18.16
CA ASP A 99 -8.02 6.90 -18.40
C ASP A 99 -7.12 8.07 -18.83
N ILE A 100 -5.84 8.01 -18.47
CA ILE A 100 -4.85 9.00 -18.90
C ILE A 100 -4.21 8.52 -20.19
N VAL A 101 -4.27 9.35 -21.24
CA VAL A 101 -3.76 9.03 -22.58
C VAL A 101 -2.63 9.98 -22.95
N ILE A 102 -1.54 9.44 -23.48
CA ILE A 102 -0.42 10.23 -24.00
C ILE A 102 -0.85 10.87 -25.32
N ARG A 103 -0.62 12.19 -25.46
CA ARG A 103 -0.93 12.90 -26.71
C ARG A 103 -0.19 12.33 -27.90
N GLU A 104 -0.84 12.27 -29.06
CA GLU A 104 -0.22 11.83 -30.32
C GLU A 104 0.70 12.90 -30.93
N ASP A 105 0.35 14.17 -30.71
CA ASP A 105 0.97 15.35 -31.34
C ASP A 105 2.13 15.94 -30.53
N LEU A 106 2.84 15.11 -29.75
CA LEU A 106 3.98 15.54 -28.96
C LEU A 106 5.06 16.18 -29.84
N ASP A 107 5.47 17.39 -29.47
CA ASP A 107 6.54 18.12 -30.18
C ASP A 107 7.82 17.26 -30.26
N PRO A 108 8.31 16.95 -31.47
CA PRO A 108 9.58 16.27 -31.66
C PRO A 108 10.79 16.98 -31.04
N GLY A 109 10.67 18.29 -30.77
CA GLY A 109 11.66 19.11 -30.08
C GLY A 109 11.84 18.79 -28.59
N HIS A 110 10.84 18.20 -27.92
CA HIS A 110 10.91 17.81 -26.51
C HIS A 110 11.64 16.48 -26.32
N SER A 111 12.95 16.52 -26.52
CA SER A 111 13.81 15.34 -26.56
C SER A 111 13.79 14.51 -25.26
N CYS A 112 13.60 15.16 -24.11
CA CYS A 112 13.57 14.47 -22.81
C CYS A 112 12.23 13.79 -22.52
N ILE A 113 11.08 14.33 -22.94
CA ILE A 113 9.78 13.64 -22.80
C ILE A 113 9.77 12.36 -23.61
N GLN A 114 10.30 12.41 -24.84
CA GLN A 114 10.46 11.20 -25.66
C GLN A 114 11.42 10.18 -25.03
N ALA A 115 12.43 10.65 -24.29
CA ALA A 115 13.31 9.76 -23.53
C ALA A 115 12.56 9.09 -22.36
N VAL A 116 11.69 9.80 -21.65
CA VAL A 116 10.81 9.21 -20.61
C VAL A 116 9.96 8.10 -21.23
N LEU A 117 9.22 8.40 -22.30
CA LEU A 117 8.38 7.41 -22.97
C LEU A 117 9.18 6.17 -23.42
N ALA A 118 10.34 6.37 -24.04
CA ALA A 118 11.22 5.28 -24.46
C ALA A 118 11.73 4.44 -23.29
N VAL A 119 12.11 5.06 -22.16
CA VAL A 119 12.58 4.36 -20.96
C VAL A 119 11.47 3.56 -20.29
N PHE A 120 10.24 4.07 -20.29
CA PHE A 120 9.08 3.37 -19.73
C PHE A 120 8.50 2.33 -20.70
N GLY A 121 8.79 2.45 -22.00
CA GLY A 121 8.25 1.57 -23.04
C GLY A 121 6.86 1.97 -23.52
N PHE A 122 6.50 3.24 -23.40
CA PHE A 122 5.25 3.81 -23.91
C PHE A 122 5.46 4.57 -25.22
N GLN A 123 4.37 4.79 -25.93
CA GLN A 123 4.31 5.52 -27.19
C GLN A 123 3.24 6.64 -27.13
N PRO A 124 3.38 7.69 -27.95
CA PRO A 124 2.30 8.64 -28.19
C PRO A 124 1.00 7.91 -28.57
N GLY A 125 -0.13 8.29 -27.96
CA GLY A 125 -1.42 7.63 -28.15
C GLY A 125 -1.72 6.48 -27.17
N ASP A 126 -0.74 6.00 -26.39
CA ASP A 126 -0.98 4.93 -25.42
C ASP A 126 -1.84 5.41 -24.24
N HIS A 127 -2.76 4.54 -23.80
CA HIS A 127 -3.40 4.65 -22.49
C HIS A 127 -2.41 4.20 -21.41
N LEU A 128 -2.22 5.02 -20.38
CA LEU A 128 -1.34 4.70 -19.26
C LEU A 128 -2.05 3.77 -18.26
N PRO A 129 -1.56 2.53 -18.07
CA PRO A 129 -2.18 1.59 -17.16
C PRO A 129 -1.96 2.00 -15.70
N ALA A 130 -3.04 2.08 -14.91
CA ALA A 130 -2.99 2.48 -13.50
C ALA A 130 -2.00 1.67 -12.64
N PHE A 131 -1.80 0.38 -12.94
CA PHE A 131 -0.87 -0.52 -12.24
C PHE A 131 0.39 -0.87 -13.06
N GLY A 132 0.61 -0.20 -14.20
CA GLY A 132 1.72 -0.48 -15.11
C GLY A 132 2.74 0.66 -15.23
N GLY A 133 2.79 1.55 -14.24
CA GLY A 133 3.77 2.64 -14.18
C GLY A 133 3.26 4.02 -14.57
N MET A 134 1.93 4.23 -14.57
CA MET A 134 1.32 5.52 -14.89
C MET A 134 1.85 6.65 -13.99
N ASN A 135 1.82 6.47 -12.67
CA ASN A 135 2.23 7.49 -11.71
C ASN A 135 3.71 7.84 -11.87
N GLU A 136 4.57 6.83 -11.94
CA GLU A 136 6.02 6.96 -12.10
C GLU A 136 6.37 7.63 -13.44
N CYS A 137 5.65 7.31 -14.52
CA CYS A 137 5.86 7.92 -15.83
C CYS A 137 5.50 9.42 -15.81
N LEU A 138 4.34 9.77 -15.24
CA LEU A 138 3.89 11.15 -15.13
C LEU A 138 4.82 11.97 -14.21
N SER A 139 5.24 11.39 -13.07
CA SER A 139 6.26 11.94 -12.19
C SER A 139 7.57 12.22 -12.93
N ALA A 140 8.04 11.28 -13.77
CA ALA A 140 9.23 11.46 -14.59
C ALA A 140 9.04 12.54 -15.67
N MET A 141 7.84 12.69 -16.25
CA MET A 141 7.54 13.77 -17.20
C MET A 141 7.66 15.15 -16.54
N VAL A 142 7.12 15.31 -15.33
CA VAL A 142 7.25 16.56 -14.56
C VAL A 142 8.71 16.84 -14.22
N LEU A 143 9.46 15.83 -13.76
CA LEU A 143 10.91 15.96 -13.49
C LEU A 143 11.65 16.52 -14.71
N VAL A 144 11.48 15.89 -15.89
CA VAL A 144 12.25 16.29 -17.07
C VAL A 144 11.81 17.65 -17.59
N HIS A 145 10.52 17.99 -17.54
CA HIS A 145 10.04 19.31 -17.92
C HIS A 145 10.74 20.41 -17.10
N GLU A 146 10.89 20.17 -15.80
CA GLU A 146 11.45 21.16 -14.87
C GLU A 146 12.98 21.24 -14.90
N LEU A 147 13.67 20.11 -15.13
CA LEU A 147 15.13 20.04 -14.99
C LEU A 147 15.90 19.94 -16.32
N GLU A 148 15.25 19.67 -17.46
CA GLU A 148 15.89 19.66 -18.79
C GLU A 148 16.73 20.92 -19.08
N PRO A 149 16.30 22.15 -18.73
CA PRO A 149 17.09 23.35 -19.01
C PRO A 149 18.43 23.43 -18.28
N PHE A 150 18.58 22.72 -17.15
CA PHE A 150 19.71 22.90 -16.23
C PHE A 150 20.65 21.69 -16.19
N MET A 151 20.18 20.53 -16.64
CA MET A 151 20.80 19.25 -16.31
C MET A 151 21.26 18.50 -17.56
N LYS A 152 22.38 17.77 -17.45
CA LYS A 152 22.92 16.99 -18.58
C LYS A 152 21.96 15.85 -18.92
N ARG A 153 21.82 15.56 -20.22
CA ARG A 153 20.94 14.49 -20.72
C ARG A 153 21.23 13.11 -20.12
N ILE A 154 22.50 12.79 -19.87
CA ILE A 154 22.90 11.50 -19.28
C ILE A 154 22.47 11.43 -17.81
N ASP A 155 22.63 12.52 -17.07
CA ASP A 155 22.20 12.59 -15.68
C ASP A 155 20.68 12.50 -15.58
N LEU A 156 19.94 13.15 -16.49
CA LEU A 156 18.47 13.06 -16.54
C LEU A 156 18.05 11.63 -16.83
N LEU A 157 18.67 10.98 -17.81
CA LEU A 157 18.41 9.59 -18.13
C LEU A 157 18.61 8.66 -16.94
N GLN A 158 19.65 8.89 -16.13
CA GLN A 158 19.88 8.13 -14.89
C GLN A 158 18.72 8.27 -13.90
N VAL A 159 18.20 9.49 -13.70
CA VAL A 159 17.06 9.72 -12.78
C VAL A 159 15.78 9.10 -13.33
N ILE A 160 15.51 9.22 -14.63
CA ILE A 160 14.37 8.58 -15.30
C ILE A 160 14.43 7.06 -15.11
N CYS A 161 15.59 6.44 -15.28
CA CYS A 161 15.77 5.00 -15.05
C CYS A 161 15.49 4.61 -13.60
N SER A 162 15.92 5.42 -12.63
CA SER A 162 15.64 5.18 -11.22
C SER A 162 14.14 5.25 -10.91
N ILE A 163 13.42 6.23 -11.47
CA ILE A 163 11.96 6.33 -11.30
C ILE A 163 11.23 5.18 -12.02
N GLU A 164 11.64 4.79 -13.23
CA GLU A 164 11.03 3.64 -13.92
C GLU A 164 11.20 2.34 -13.12
N ALA A 165 12.34 2.18 -12.45
CA ALA A 165 12.62 0.98 -11.69
C ALA A 165 11.72 0.84 -10.45
N THR A 166 11.14 1.93 -9.91
CA THR A 166 10.24 1.86 -8.74
C THR A 166 8.86 1.28 -9.07
N ILE A 167 8.51 1.10 -10.35
CA ILE A 167 7.23 0.45 -10.72
C ILE A 167 7.19 -0.97 -10.14
N PRO A 168 6.30 -1.24 -9.16
CA PRO A 168 6.48 -2.36 -8.25
C PRO A 168 5.97 -3.69 -8.83
N PHE A 169 6.51 -4.80 -8.32
CA PHE A 169 6.01 -6.18 -8.47
C PHE A 169 5.81 -6.68 -9.92
N ARG A 170 6.53 -6.10 -10.88
CA ARG A 170 6.44 -6.47 -12.29
C ARG A 170 6.98 -7.87 -12.53
N LYS A 171 6.19 -8.68 -13.22
CA LYS A 171 6.59 -10.02 -13.67
C LYS A 171 7.59 -9.93 -14.83
N PRO A 172 8.42 -10.95 -15.04
CA PRO A 172 9.14 -11.12 -16.29
C PRO A 172 8.18 -11.10 -17.49
N ASP A 173 8.68 -10.65 -18.65
CA ASP A 173 7.90 -10.72 -19.90
C ASP A 173 7.76 -12.16 -20.41
N GLU A 174 7.08 -12.33 -21.54
CA GLU A 174 6.84 -13.63 -22.19
C GLU A 174 8.14 -14.35 -22.59
N ASN A 175 9.24 -13.62 -22.78
CA ASN A 175 10.56 -14.15 -23.10
C ASN A 175 11.38 -14.44 -21.83
N GLY A 176 10.83 -14.21 -20.64
CA GLY A 176 11.49 -14.39 -19.36
C GLY A 176 12.43 -13.24 -18.97
N ASN A 177 12.42 -12.11 -19.68
CA ASN A 177 13.25 -10.96 -19.31
C ASN A 177 12.68 -10.27 -18.09
N THR A 178 13.51 -10.04 -17.08
CA THR A 178 13.16 -9.31 -15.87
C THR A 178 13.00 -7.82 -16.15
N PRO A 179 12.28 -7.06 -15.29
CA PRO A 179 12.13 -5.62 -15.49
C PRO A 179 13.45 -4.84 -15.67
N PRO A 180 14.51 -5.09 -14.88
CA PRO A 180 15.81 -4.45 -15.10
C PRO A 180 16.46 -4.80 -16.45
N GLN A 181 16.27 -6.03 -16.96
CA GLN A 181 16.79 -6.41 -18.28
C GLN A 181 16.07 -5.65 -19.41
N ARG A 182 14.74 -5.48 -19.28
CA ARG A 182 13.97 -4.69 -20.24
C ARG A 182 14.35 -3.21 -20.18
N LEU A 183 14.56 -2.66 -18.99
CA LEU A 183 15.07 -1.30 -18.80
C LEU A 183 16.42 -1.13 -19.50
N ALA A 184 17.37 -2.05 -19.27
CA ALA A 184 18.66 -2.03 -19.94
C ALA A 184 18.56 -2.05 -21.47
N SER A 185 17.66 -2.88 -22.02
CA SER A 185 17.42 -2.94 -23.47
C SER A 185 16.90 -1.61 -24.00
N ARG A 186 15.88 -1.03 -23.36
CA ARG A 186 15.30 0.25 -23.80
C ARG A 186 16.30 1.40 -23.71
N VAL A 187 17.13 1.42 -22.68
CA VAL A 187 18.22 2.40 -22.54
C VAL A 187 19.27 2.21 -23.65
N ALA A 188 19.62 0.97 -24.00
CA ALA A 188 20.55 0.69 -25.09
C ALA A 188 20.00 1.12 -26.47
N ASP A 189 18.72 0.86 -26.72
CA ASP A 189 18.03 1.27 -27.94
C ASP A 189 17.97 2.81 -28.05
N LEU A 190 17.62 3.48 -26.95
CA LEU A 190 17.61 4.94 -26.87
C LEU A 190 19.01 5.54 -27.09
N ASN A 191 20.04 4.98 -26.44
CA ASN A 191 21.43 5.40 -26.61
C ASN A 191 21.88 5.31 -28.07
N LYS A 192 21.50 4.24 -28.78
CA LYS A 192 21.77 4.06 -30.21
C LYS A 192 21.00 5.06 -31.07
N ALA A 193 19.69 5.20 -30.84
CA ALA A 193 18.82 6.09 -31.60
C ALA A 193 19.23 7.56 -31.48
N ARG A 194 19.68 7.99 -30.30
CA ARG A 194 20.07 9.38 -30.00
C ARG A 194 21.57 9.63 -30.05
N LYS A 195 22.39 8.61 -30.36
CA LYS A 195 23.85 8.68 -30.41
C LYS A 195 24.45 9.28 -29.14
N MET A 196 23.99 8.83 -27.96
CA MET A 196 24.40 9.41 -26.67
C MET A 196 25.83 9.02 -26.27
N GLY A 197 26.42 8.02 -26.92
CA GLY A 197 27.81 7.63 -26.72
C GLY A 197 28.07 6.81 -25.45
N LEU A 198 27.02 6.33 -24.77
CA LEU A 198 27.16 5.45 -23.61
C LEU A 198 27.71 4.09 -24.05
N LYS A 199 28.68 3.58 -23.29
CA LYS A 199 29.20 2.22 -23.45
C LYS A 199 28.35 1.27 -22.62
N GLU A 200 28.50 -0.03 -22.90
CA GLU A 200 27.79 -1.09 -22.18
C GLU A 200 28.01 -1.03 -20.64
N PRO A 201 29.22 -0.75 -20.11
CA PRO A 201 29.41 -0.59 -18.67
C PRO A 201 28.64 0.60 -18.07
N ASP A 202 28.46 1.69 -18.84
CA ASP A 202 27.73 2.87 -18.37
C ASP A 202 26.23 2.55 -18.22
N ILE A 203 25.66 1.85 -19.21
CA ILE A 203 24.27 1.37 -19.16
C ILE A 203 24.10 0.37 -18.01
N THR A 204 25.06 -0.53 -17.83
CA THR A 204 25.02 -1.49 -16.72
C THR A 204 25.00 -0.79 -15.37
N SER A 205 25.92 0.16 -15.14
CA SER A 205 25.95 0.93 -13.89
C SER A 205 24.66 1.71 -13.67
N MET A 206 24.09 2.29 -14.73
CA MET A 206 22.85 3.04 -14.65
C MET A 206 21.66 2.20 -14.16
N VAL A 207 21.52 1.00 -14.71
CA VAL A 207 20.46 0.06 -14.31
C VAL A 207 20.72 -0.50 -12.92
N GLN A 208 21.98 -0.74 -12.54
CA GLN A 208 22.32 -1.19 -11.17
C GLN A 208 21.94 -0.14 -10.13
N HIS A 209 22.20 1.16 -10.38
CA HIS A 209 21.77 2.23 -9.50
C HIS A 209 20.25 2.32 -9.40
N ALA A 210 19.54 2.16 -10.52
CA ALA A 210 18.09 2.15 -10.55
C ALA A 210 17.51 0.98 -9.73
N VAL A 211 18.10 -0.22 -9.84
CA VAL A 211 17.73 -1.40 -9.06
C VAL A 211 17.96 -1.21 -7.56
N ILE A 212 19.11 -0.63 -7.16
CA ILE A 212 19.37 -0.32 -5.75
C ILE A 212 18.30 0.63 -5.23
N PHE A 213 18.02 1.70 -5.97
CA PHE A 213 17.02 2.69 -5.57
C PHE A 213 15.62 2.08 -5.44
N ALA A 214 15.18 1.29 -6.43
CA ALA A 214 13.90 0.59 -6.38
C ALA A 214 13.80 -0.41 -5.22
N ASN A 215 14.87 -1.15 -4.92
CA ASN A 215 14.89 -2.04 -3.76
C ASN A 215 14.83 -1.28 -2.44
N THR A 216 15.41 -0.07 -2.36
CA THR A 216 15.28 0.80 -1.19
C THR A 216 13.86 1.35 -1.04
N ASP A 217 13.20 1.69 -2.15
CA ASP A 217 11.81 2.16 -2.14
C ASP A 217 10.83 1.16 -1.49
N VAL A 218 11.03 -0.14 -1.75
CA VAL A 218 10.22 -1.23 -1.18
C VAL A 218 10.88 -1.94 0.02
N GLU A 219 11.89 -1.33 0.65
CA GLU A 219 12.68 -1.99 1.69
C GLU A 219 11.86 -2.42 2.92
N ASN A 220 10.74 -1.74 3.17
CA ASN A 220 9.81 -2.03 4.25
C ASN A 220 9.25 -3.46 4.19
N PHE A 221 9.20 -4.08 3.00
CA PHE A 221 8.81 -5.49 2.89
C PHE A 221 9.80 -6.43 3.57
N ALA A 222 11.08 -6.06 3.68
CA ALA A 222 12.12 -6.85 4.33
C ALA A 222 12.37 -6.46 5.80
N GLU A 223 11.44 -5.76 6.45
CA GLU A 223 11.55 -5.41 7.87
C GLU A 223 11.87 -6.62 8.75
N ARG A 224 12.73 -6.40 9.76
CA ARG A 224 13.16 -7.49 10.67
C ARG A 224 12.03 -7.93 11.58
N GLU A 225 11.20 -6.99 12.01
CA GLU A 225 10.01 -7.23 12.83
C GLU A 225 8.76 -7.18 11.97
N VAL A 226 7.92 -8.22 12.03
CA VAL A 226 6.67 -8.28 11.25
C VAL A 226 5.72 -7.14 11.64
N ALA A 227 5.73 -6.72 12.91
CA ALA A 227 4.93 -5.59 13.38
C ALA A 227 5.29 -4.27 12.66
N ALA A 228 6.58 -4.04 12.38
CA ALA A 228 7.04 -2.87 11.64
C ALA A 228 6.61 -2.91 10.16
N PHE A 229 6.67 -4.08 9.52
CA PHE A 229 6.11 -4.27 8.18
C PHE A 229 4.60 -3.94 8.14
N LEU A 230 3.85 -4.43 9.13
CA LEU A 230 2.41 -4.23 9.19
C LEU A 230 2.01 -2.78 9.48
N ASP A 231 2.80 -2.01 10.21
CA ASP A 231 2.58 -0.57 10.37
C ASP A 231 2.54 0.15 9.02
N ASN A 232 3.52 -0.14 8.16
CA ASN A 232 3.61 0.42 6.82
C ASN A 232 2.43 -0.03 5.95
N THR A 233 2.04 -1.30 6.06
CA THR A 233 0.84 -1.83 5.40
C THR A 233 -0.44 -1.11 5.87
N TRP A 234 -0.55 -0.80 7.17
CA TRP A 234 -1.72 -0.14 7.75
C TRP A 234 -1.86 1.32 7.32
N LYS A 235 -0.75 2.02 7.07
CA LYS A 235 -0.77 3.38 6.52
C LYS A 235 -1.39 3.45 5.12
N LEU A 236 -1.32 2.36 4.33
CA LEU A 236 -1.92 2.28 2.99
C LEU A 236 -3.46 2.15 3.01
N LEU A 237 -4.06 1.69 4.12
CA LEU A 237 -5.51 1.50 4.22
C LEU A 237 -6.31 2.79 4.02
N PRO A 238 -6.07 3.89 4.76
CA PRO A 238 -6.81 5.15 4.57
C PRO A 238 -6.45 5.85 3.25
N GLU A 239 -5.27 5.55 2.71
CA GLU A 239 -4.82 6.10 1.42
C GLU A 239 -5.69 5.57 0.27
N THR A 240 -5.87 4.25 0.23
CA THR A 240 -6.65 3.55 -0.81
C THR A 240 -8.16 3.44 -0.51
N ASN A 241 -8.59 3.83 0.70
CA ASN A 241 -10.00 3.75 1.13
C ASN A 241 -10.42 5.06 1.81
N PRO A 242 -11.03 6.00 1.07
CA PRO A 242 -11.40 7.33 1.59
C PRO A 242 -12.29 7.30 2.83
N SER A 243 -13.15 6.28 2.98
CA SER A 243 -14.03 6.12 4.15
C SER A 243 -13.27 6.05 5.47
N LEU A 244 -12.01 5.56 5.48
CA LEU A 244 -11.21 5.43 6.69
C LEU A 244 -10.46 6.72 7.08
N ARG A 245 -10.49 7.75 6.24
CA ARG A 245 -9.81 9.04 6.50
C ARG A 245 -10.51 9.85 7.59
N THR A 246 -11.78 9.56 7.87
CA THR A 246 -12.56 10.24 8.90
C THR A 246 -12.84 9.28 10.06
N THR A 247 -12.21 9.56 11.21
CA THR A 247 -12.38 8.78 12.44
C THR A 247 -13.85 8.74 12.89
N GLY A 248 -14.30 7.56 13.32
CA GLY A 248 -15.61 7.36 13.97
C GLY A 248 -16.83 7.30 13.03
N LEU A 249 -16.68 7.59 11.73
CA LEU A 249 -17.79 7.64 10.79
C LEU A 249 -17.85 6.47 9.80
N TYR A 250 -16.83 5.62 9.74
CA TYR A 250 -16.83 4.48 8.83
C TYR A 250 -17.68 3.32 9.37
N THR A 251 -18.40 2.66 8.47
CA THR A 251 -19.24 1.50 8.82
C THR A 251 -18.45 0.20 8.89
N VAL A 252 -19.05 -0.86 9.45
CA VAL A 252 -18.46 -2.20 9.44
C VAL A 252 -18.12 -2.63 8.01
N LYS A 253 -19.05 -2.40 7.06
CA LYS A 253 -18.84 -2.72 5.65
C LYS A 253 -17.72 -1.90 5.01
N ASN A 254 -17.59 -0.61 5.34
CA ASN A 254 -16.47 0.21 4.85
C ASN A 254 -15.12 -0.37 5.30
N TYR A 255 -15.00 -0.75 6.58
CA TYR A 255 -13.78 -1.35 7.11
C TYR A 255 -13.51 -2.73 6.50
N ARG A 256 -14.54 -3.56 6.34
CA ARG A 256 -14.42 -4.85 5.66
C ARG A 256 -13.90 -4.69 4.25
N ILE A 257 -14.45 -3.78 3.44
CA ILE A 257 -14.00 -3.55 2.06
C ILE A 257 -12.52 -3.19 2.02
N ALA A 258 -12.08 -2.31 2.92
CA ALA A 258 -10.67 -1.92 3.01
C ALA A 258 -9.76 -3.12 3.34
N LEU A 259 -10.15 -3.93 4.34
CA LEU A 259 -9.41 -5.15 4.70
C LEU A 259 -9.44 -6.20 3.58
N GLN A 260 -10.56 -6.38 2.89
CA GLN A 260 -10.70 -7.33 1.79
C GLN A 260 -9.79 -6.95 0.61
N LYS A 261 -9.73 -5.66 0.25
CA LYS A 261 -8.81 -5.17 -0.79
C LYS A 261 -7.35 -5.42 -0.41
N MET A 262 -6.98 -5.12 0.84
CA MET A 262 -5.61 -5.34 1.33
C MET A 262 -5.25 -6.83 1.42
N GLU A 263 -6.18 -7.68 1.87
CA GLU A 263 -6.03 -9.14 1.87
C GLU A 263 -5.85 -9.68 0.45
N GLY A 264 -6.66 -9.20 -0.51
CA GLY A 264 -6.54 -9.53 -1.92
C GLY A 264 -5.18 -9.14 -2.50
N PHE A 265 -4.72 -7.92 -2.22
CA PHE A 265 -3.39 -7.44 -2.61
C PHE A 265 -2.27 -8.32 -2.06
N MET A 266 -2.28 -8.60 -0.75
CA MET A 266 -1.26 -9.44 -0.12
C MET A 266 -1.25 -10.87 -0.66
N ASN A 267 -2.41 -11.44 -1.01
CA ASN A 267 -2.52 -12.75 -1.62
C ASN A 267 -2.07 -12.78 -3.09
N PHE A 268 -2.29 -11.71 -3.84
CA PHE A 268 -1.82 -11.56 -5.21
C PHE A 268 -0.29 -11.38 -5.29
N LEU A 269 0.29 -10.70 -4.31
CA LEU A 269 1.71 -10.39 -4.26
C LEU A 269 2.58 -11.67 -4.27
N ASN A 270 3.55 -11.75 -5.17
CA ASN A 270 4.57 -12.80 -5.14
C ASN A 270 5.82 -12.27 -4.42
N PRO A 271 6.20 -12.79 -3.23
CA PRO A 271 7.34 -12.27 -2.49
C PRO A 271 8.67 -12.32 -3.25
N SER A 272 8.82 -13.26 -4.18
CA SER A 272 10.03 -13.38 -5.01
C SER A 272 10.16 -12.30 -6.09
N LEU A 273 9.15 -11.45 -6.27
CA LEU A 273 9.16 -10.32 -7.22
C LEU A 273 9.28 -8.95 -6.52
N ILE A 274 9.41 -8.93 -5.19
CA ILE A 274 9.52 -7.68 -4.42
C ILE A 274 10.91 -7.06 -4.65
N PHE A 275 11.95 -7.85 -4.42
CA PHE A 275 13.34 -7.41 -4.61
C PHE A 275 13.88 -7.98 -5.91
N THR A 276 14.65 -7.17 -6.63
CA THR A 276 15.26 -7.56 -7.90
C THR A 276 16.77 -7.39 -7.89
N SER A 277 17.44 -8.00 -8.85
CA SER A 277 18.86 -7.78 -9.11
C SER A 277 19.14 -7.63 -10.59
N TYR A 278 20.23 -6.94 -10.89
CA TYR A 278 20.72 -6.81 -12.24
C TYR A 278 22.23 -6.98 -12.27
N LYS A 279 22.69 -7.98 -13.03
CA LYS A 279 24.11 -8.34 -13.19
C LYS A 279 24.86 -8.43 -11.85
N GLY A 280 24.28 -9.13 -10.89
CA GLY A 280 24.88 -9.40 -9.57
C GLY A 280 24.78 -8.26 -8.56
N VAL A 281 23.96 -7.23 -8.81
CA VAL A 281 23.69 -6.14 -7.86
C VAL A 281 22.17 -6.05 -7.57
N PRO A 282 21.74 -6.10 -6.29
CA PRO A 282 22.56 -6.43 -5.12
C PRO A 282 23.13 -7.86 -5.21
N GLY A 283 24.11 -8.15 -4.34
CA GLY A 283 24.74 -9.48 -4.30
C GLY A 283 23.74 -10.59 -4.04
N GLU A 284 24.06 -11.81 -4.45
CA GLU A 284 23.14 -12.95 -4.36
C GLU A 284 22.74 -13.26 -2.91
N GLU A 285 23.66 -13.14 -1.95
CA GLU A 285 23.38 -13.34 -0.52
C GLU A 285 22.44 -12.28 0.04
N ASP A 286 22.68 -11.00 -0.29
CA ASP A 286 21.82 -9.88 0.12
C ASP A 286 20.41 -10.06 -0.45
N LEU A 287 20.31 -10.41 -1.73
CA LEU A 287 19.02 -10.65 -2.39
C LEU A 287 18.28 -11.85 -1.76
N LYS A 288 18.99 -12.92 -1.41
CA LYS A 288 18.42 -14.08 -0.72
C LYS A 288 17.86 -13.71 0.65
N ASP A 289 18.60 -12.92 1.42
CA ASP A 289 18.16 -12.46 2.74
C ASP A 289 16.93 -11.52 2.65
N LEU A 290 16.95 -10.55 1.71
CA LEU A 290 15.81 -9.68 1.44
C LEU A 290 14.55 -10.48 1.08
N ASN A 291 14.67 -11.42 0.13
CA ASN A 291 13.56 -12.27 -0.30
C ASN A 291 13.05 -13.19 0.82
N TYR A 292 13.93 -13.70 1.67
CA TYR A 292 13.55 -14.51 2.83
C TYR A 292 12.69 -13.68 3.80
N ARG A 293 13.14 -12.47 4.17
CA ARG A 293 12.41 -11.57 5.06
C ARG A 293 11.07 -11.13 4.46
N ALA A 294 11.06 -10.76 3.18
CA ALA A 294 9.86 -10.40 2.45
C ALA A 294 8.82 -11.52 2.46
N LYS A 295 9.25 -12.75 2.15
CA LYS A 295 8.37 -13.92 2.16
C LYS A 295 7.78 -14.16 3.55
N ARG A 296 8.60 -14.11 4.61
CA ARG A 296 8.12 -14.26 5.99
C ARG A 296 7.07 -13.19 6.32
N ASN A 297 7.34 -11.93 5.99
CA ASN A 297 6.49 -10.79 6.31
C ASN A 297 5.15 -10.85 5.56
N VAL A 298 5.17 -11.12 4.26
CA VAL A 298 3.96 -11.25 3.43
C VAL A 298 3.09 -12.42 3.89
N LEU A 299 3.69 -13.58 4.21
CA LEU A 299 2.93 -14.73 4.72
C LEU A 299 2.27 -14.43 6.07
N ALA A 300 3.01 -13.83 7.00
CA ALA A 300 2.45 -13.44 8.29
C ALA A 300 1.33 -12.39 8.15
N ALA A 301 1.48 -11.45 7.21
CA ALA A 301 0.44 -10.46 6.93
C ALA A 301 -0.81 -11.07 6.30
N ARG A 302 -0.70 -12.07 5.42
CA ARG A 302 -1.86 -12.81 4.88
C ARG A 302 -2.68 -13.45 5.99
N ASP A 303 -2.01 -14.14 6.90
CA ASP A 303 -2.69 -14.78 8.03
C ASP A 303 -3.32 -13.73 8.96
N TYR A 304 -2.57 -12.68 9.32
CA TYR A 304 -3.06 -11.60 10.18
C TYR A 304 -4.27 -10.87 9.57
N LEU A 305 -4.19 -10.47 8.30
CA LEU A 305 -5.29 -9.84 7.56
C LEU A 305 -6.48 -10.80 7.41
N GLY A 306 -6.22 -12.09 7.21
CA GLY A 306 -7.26 -13.12 7.18
C GLY A 306 -8.04 -13.18 8.49
N VAL A 307 -7.36 -13.21 9.64
CA VAL A 307 -8.03 -13.18 10.95
C VAL A 307 -8.80 -11.88 11.15
N LYS A 308 -8.22 -10.72 10.80
CA LYS A 308 -8.91 -9.42 10.90
C LYS A 308 -10.14 -9.37 10.00
N LEU A 309 -10.04 -9.85 8.76
CA LEU A 309 -11.15 -9.90 7.81
C LEU A 309 -12.26 -10.84 8.30
N LEU A 310 -11.91 -12.01 8.85
CA LEU A 310 -12.88 -12.92 9.46
C LEU A 310 -13.61 -12.26 10.64
N THR A 311 -12.86 -11.56 11.47
CA THR A 311 -13.42 -10.83 12.61
C THR A 311 -14.40 -9.74 12.18
N THR A 312 -14.02 -8.94 11.18
CA THR A 312 -14.91 -7.91 10.65
C THR A 312 -16.11 -8.53 9.91
N GLY A 313 -15.92 -9.66 9.25
CA GLY A 313 -17.01 -10.43 8.62
C GLY A 313 -18.05 -10.93 9.62
N VAL A 314 -17.61 -11.39 10.80
CA VAL A 314 -18.50 -11.72 11.92
C VAL A 314 -19.30 -10.51 12.36
N LEU A 315 -18.67 -9.34 12.50
CA LEU A 315 -19.36 -8.11 12.86
C LEU A 315 -20.35 -7.66 11.78
N GLU A 316 -19.99 -7.82 10.50
CA GLU A 316 -20.88 -7.49 9.37
C GLU A 316 -22.12 -8.38 9.39
N ALA A 317 -21.94 -9.68 9.60
CA ALA A 317 -23.07 -10.60 9.72
C ALA A 317 -23.98 -10.22 10.91
N ILE A 318 -23.41 -9.90 12.07
CA ILE A 318 -24.16 -9.43 13.25
C ILE A 318 -24.91 -8.13 12.97
N ALA A 319 -24.31 -7.18 12.25
CA ALA A 319 -24.97 -5.95 11.84
C ALA A 319 -26.16 -6.25 10.93
N ASP A 320 -25.97 -7.08 9.90
CA ASP A 320 -26.99 -7.41 8.92
C ASP A 320 -28.21 -8.10 9.55
N ILE A 321 -28.01 -9.14 10.38
CA ILE A 321 -29.14 -9.85 11.03
C ILE A 321 -29.92 -8.97 12.00
N SER A 322 -29.29 -7.91 12.54
CA SER A 322 -29.91 -7.00 13.49
C SER A 322 -30.51 -5.74 12.84
N GLY A 323 -30.32 -5.59 11.53
CA GLY A 323 -31.01 -4.63 10.67
C GLY A 323 -30.07 -3.68 9.91
N GLY A 324 -28.98 -4.23 9.37
CA GLY A 324 -28.12 -3.63 8.36
C GLY A 324 -26.87 -2.93 8.90
N ASP A 325 -26.02 -2.51 7.96
CA ASP A 325 -24.72 -1.88 8.19
C ASP A 325 -24.79 -0.65 9.13
N VAL A 326 -23.79 -0.53 10.00
CA VAL A 326 -23.71 0.48 11.08
C VAL A 326 -22.28 0.96 11.28
N PRO A 327 -22.06 2.14 11.90
CA PRO A 327 -20.74 2.52 12.40
C PRO A 327 -20.15 1.42 13.28
N ILE A 328 -18.88 1.08 13.09
CA ILE A 328 -18.23 0.00 13.86
C ILE A 328 -18.29 0.27 15.37
N ALA A 329 -18.23 1.55 15.75
CA ALA A 329 -18.30 2.00 17.13
C ALA A 329 -19.63 1.65 17.82
N LEU A 330 -20.72 1.44 17.07
CA LEU A 330 -21.99 1.00 17.65
C LEU A 330 -21.89 -0.43 18.22
N LEU A 331 -21.09 -1.30 17.59
CA LEU A 331 -20.93 -2.70 18.02
C LEU A 331 -19.76 -2.90 18.98
N MET A 332 -18.71 -2.09 18.85
CA MET A 332 -17.44 -2.29 19.58
C MET A 332 -17.10 -1.18 20.58
N GLY A 333 -17.80 -0.04 20.57
CA GLY A 333 -17.42 1.16 21.31
C GLY A 333 -16.44 2.06 20.55
N ASP A 334 -16.20 3.27 21.06
CA ASP A 334 -15.28 4.23 20.44
C ASP A 334 -13.82 3.88 20.75
N ILE A 335 -12.97 4.04 19.73
CA ILE A 335 -11.52 3.82 19.77
C ILE A 335 -10.84 4.85 20.68
N SER A 336 -11.37 6.08 20.78
CA SER A 336 -10.80 7.12 21.64
C SER A 336 -11.04 6.90 23.13
N ASP A 337 -12.02 6.05 23.50
CA ASP A 337 -12.48 5.89 24.86
C ASP A 337 -11.89 4.65 25.56
N ALA A 338 -10.74 4.12 25.11
CA ALA A 338 -10.07 2.90 25.62
C ALA A 338 -9.83 2.83 27.16
N GLN A 339 -10.16 3.88 27.92
CA GLN A 339 -10.12 3.95 29.38
C GLN A 339 -11.51 3.93 30.08
N SER A 340 -12.63 3.96 29.36
CA SER A 340 -13.97 3.80 29.93
C SER A 340 -14.20 2.38 30.49
N ILE A 341 -15.16 2.19 31.39
CA ILE A 341 -15.37 0.92 32.13
C ILE A 341 -16.17 -0.11 31.30
N ASP A 342 -16.86 0.33 30.26
CA ASP A 342 -17.79 -0.47 29.45
C ASP A 342 -17.22 -0.79 28.05
N HIS A 343 -16.06 -1.45 27.99
CA HIS A 343 -15.44 -1.86 26.73
C HIS A 343 -15.94 -3.22 26.25
N PHE A 344 -16.20 -3.34 24.95
CA PHE A 344 -16.60 -4.60 24.30
C PHE A 344 -15.70 -5.79 24.70
N GLU A 345 -14.39 -5.55 24.83
CA GLU A 345 -13.41 -6.59 25.16
C GLU A 345 -13.56 -7.14 26.59
N SER A 346 -14.03 -6.32 27.54
CA SER A 346 -14.25 -6.77 28.92
C SER A 346 -15.45 -7.71 29.05
N MET A 347 -16.35 -7.70 28.05
CA MET A 347 -17.52 -8.56 27.97
C MET A 347 -17.21 -9.94 27.37
N LEU A 348 -16.05 -10.11 26.73
CA LEU A 348 -15.65 -11.38 26.16
C LEU A 348 -15.06 -12.31 27.24
N PRO A 349 -15.41 -13.61 27.24
CA PRO A 349 -14.83 -14.55 28.17
C PRO A 349 -13.34 -14.71 27.89
N HIS A 350 -12.58 -15.07 28.92
CA HIS A 350 -11.17 -15.37 28.76
C HIS A 350 -11.01 -16.56 27.79
N ALA A 351 -10.42 -16.31 26.63
CA ALA A 351 -10.15 -17.33 25.64
C ALA A 351 -8.87 -18.09 26.00
N GLU A 352 -9.00 -19.40 26.18
CA GLU A 352 -7.88 -20.33 26.14
C GLU A 352 -7.74 -20.93 24.73
N VAL A 353 -6.55 -21.42 24.39
CA VAL A 353 -6.33 -22.10 23.11
C VAL A 353 -7.23 -23.32 23.05
N GLN A 354 -8.12 -23.39 22.05
CA GLN A 354 -9.00 -24.54 21.88
C GLN A 354 -8.17 -25.81 21.59
N LYS A 355 -8.54 -26.92 22.21
CA LYS A 355 -7.82 -28.19 22.07
C LYS A 355 -7.73 -28.61 20.58
N GLY A 356 -6.52 -28.69 20.06
CA GLY A 356 -6.25 -29.05 18.65
C GLY A 356 -6.09 -27.85 17.71
N ALA A 357 -6.32 -26.61 18.16
CA ALA A 357 -6.06 -25.43 17.35
C ALA A 357 -4.54 -25.19 17.23
N ALA A 358 -4.04 -25.16 15.99
CA ALA A 358 -2.68 -24.73 15.71
C ALA A 358 -2.63 -23.19 15.74
N ILE A 359 -1.76 -22.62 16.58
CA ILE A 359 -1.61 -21.17 16.73
C ILE A 359 -0.22 -20.77 16.25
N GLY A 360 -0.17 -20.01 15.16
CA GLY A 360 1.07 -19.37 14.72
C GLY A 360 1.50 -18.29 15.72
N SER A 361 2.70 -18.43 16.30
CA SER A 361 3.22 -17.53 17.34
C SER A 361 3.27 -16.07 16.90
N THR A 362 3.69 -15.80 15.66
CA THR A 362 3.76 -14.45 15.10
C THR A 362 2.39 -13.79 15.03
N VAL A 363 1.39 -14.47 14.45
CA VAL A 363 0.03 -13.92 14.32
C VAL A 363 -0.60 -13.71 15.69
N TYR A 364 -0.40 -14.65 16.62
CA TYR A 364 -0.87 -14.51 17.99
C TYR A 364 -0.27 -13.27 18.68
N SER A 365 1.06 -13.10 18.63
CA SER A 365 1.73 -11.93 19.21
C SER A 365 1.22 -10.63 18.57
N LEU A 366 1.03 -10.58 17.25
CA LEU A 366 0.47 -9.40 16.58
C LEU A 366 -0.95 -9.06 17.04
N LEU A 367 -1.80 -10.06 17.27
CA LEU A 367 -3.18 -9.85 17.74
C LEU A 367 -3.21 -9.43 19.23
N ALA A 368 -2.31 -9.97 20.04
CA ALA A 368 -2.26 -9.76 21.49
C ALA A 368 -1.50 -8.48 21.90
N GLU A 369 -0.30 -8.28 21.33
CA GLU A 369 0.63 -7.21 21.69
C GLU A 369 0.46 -5.99 20.79
N GLY A 370 0.02 -6.22 19.55
CA GLY A 370 -0.33 -5.19 18.57
C GLY A 370 0.78 -4.87 17.58
N ARG A 371 0.46 -4.00 16.62
CA ARG A 371 1.46 -3.36 15.75
C ARG A 371 2.25 -2.28 16.52
N ASN A 372 3.39 -1.83 15.98
CA ASN A 372 4.25 -0.87 16.70
C ASN A 372 3.59 0.52 16.81
N SER A 373 2.74 0.88 15.85
CA SER A 373 2.09 2.18 15.79
C SER A 373 0.57 2.08 15.90
N ASN A 374 -0.03 3.10 16.51
CA ASN A 374 -1.47 3.30 16.48
C ASN A 374 -1.90 4.01 15.19
N THR A 375 -3.12 3.73 14.75
CA THR A 375 -3.78 4.44 13.65
C THR A 375 -5.03 5.12 14.16
N ASN A 376 -5.41 6.25 13.56
CA ASN A 376 -6.57 7.03 14.02
C ASN A 376 -7.93 6.35 13.77
N PHE A 377 -7.94 5.21 13.06
CA PHE A 377 -9.14 4.48 12.68
C PHE A 377 -9.17 3.02 13.18
N ASP A 378 -8.11 2.48 13.77
CA ASP A 378 -8.05 1.09 14.25
C ASP A 378 -7.09 0.98 15.43
N LEU A 379 -7.44 0.14 16.41
CA LEU A 379 -6.56 -0.21 17.52
C LEU A 379 -5.37 -1.03 17.00
N ASN A 380 -4.18 -0.79 17.54
CA ASN A 380 -3.00 -1.56 17.15
C ASN A 380 -3.07 -3.02 17.59
N ARG A 381 -3.75 -3.30 18.72
CA ARG A 381 -4.13 -4.63 19.21
C ARG A 381 -5.48 -5.03 18.64
N SER A 382 -5.79 -6.33 18.63
CA SER A 382 -7.09 -6.79 18.13
C SER A 382 -7.65 -7.92 18.99
N PRO A 383 -8.20 -7.59 20.18
CA PRO A 383 -8.62 -8.58 21.18
C PRO A 383 -9.78 -9.47 20.76
N LEU A 384 -10.77 -8.95 20.01
CA LEU A 384 -11.80 -9.79 19.38
C LEU A 384 -11.19 -10.76 18.36
N ALA A 385 -10.27 -10.26 17.52
CA ALA A 385 -9.59 -11.09 16.54
C ALA A 385 -8.69 -12.15 17.22
N LYS A 386 -8.06 -11.81 18.35
CA LYS A 386 -7.34 -12.76 19.21
C LYS A 386 -8.29 -13.84 19.74
N HIS A 387 -9.45 -13.43 20.26
CA HIS A 387 -10.47 -14.35 20.79
C HIS A 387 -10.94 -15.34 19.72
N ILE A 388 -11.23 -14.86 18.50
CA ILE A 388 -11.61 -15.69 17.35
C ILE A 388 -10.47 -16.64 16.95
N TYR A 389 -9.24 -16.12 16.85
CA TYR A 389 -8.09 -16.91 16.42
C TYR A 389 -7.74 -18.04 17.40
N LEU A 390 -7.90 -17.82 18.72
CA LEU A 390 -7.68 -18.85 19.75
C LEU A 390 -8.67 -20.02 19.68
N HIS A 391 -9.87 -19.80 19.14
CA HIS A 391 -10.88 -20.84 18.97
C HIS A 391 -10.72 -21.58 17.64
N ILE A 392 -10.44 -20.85 16.56
CA ILE A 392 -10.42 -21.40 15.20
C ILE A 392 -9.05 -22.00 14.85
N GLY A 393 -7.97 -21.34 15.23
CA GLY A 393 -6.60 -21.66 14.83
C GLY A 393 -6.29 -21.36 13.37
N SER A 394 -5.02 -21.50 12.99
CA SER A 394 -4.54 -21.22 11.63
C SER A 394 -5.02 -22.23 10.60
N ALA A 395 -5.20 -23.50 10.99
CA ALA A 395 -5.57 -24.56 10.06
C ALA A 395 -6.97 -24.38 9.46
N ALA A 396 -7.95 -23.97 10.29
CA ALA A 396 -9.34 -23.79 9.86
C ALA A 396 -9.64 -22.39 9.31
N LEU A 397 -8.72 -21.42 9.46
CA LEU A 397 -8.93 -20.03 9.04
C LEU A 397 -9.30 -19.92 7.55
N LYS A 398 -8.62 -20.70 6.69
CA LYS A 398 -8.87 -20.69 5.24
C LYS A 398 -10.30 -21.12 4.90
N ASP A 399 -10.82 -22.12 5.58
CA ASP A 399 -12.16 -22.65 5.32
C ASP A 399 -13.23 -21.65 5.76
N TYR A 400 -13.08 -21.03 6.94
CA TYR A 400 -13.99 -19.97 7.38
C TYR A 400 -13.92 -18.73 6.48
N LEU A 401 -12.74 -18.37 5.97
CA LEU A 401 -12.60 -17.28 5.01
C LEU A 401 -13.28 -17.58 3.67
N ALA A 402 -13.29 -18.84 3.22
CA ALA A 402 -14.01 -19.23 2.02
C ALA A 402 -15.53 -19.05 2.20
N THR A 403 -16.08 -19.59 3.30
CA THR A 403 -17.49 -19.43 3.67
C THR A 403 -17.87 -17.95 3.85
N LEU A 404 -16.97 -17.15 4.42
CA LEU A 404 -17.19 -15.72 4.59
C LEU A 404 -17.23 -14.98 3.25
N LYS A 405 -16.37 -15.35 2.29
CA LYS A 405 -16.38 -14.77 0.95
C LYS A 405 -17.69 -15.10 0.21
N GLU A 406 -18.25 -16.29 0.38
CA GLU A 406 -19.60 -16.63 -0.12
C GLU A 406 -20.68 -15.68 0.46
N MET A 407 -20.56 -15.29 1.73
CA MET A 407 -21.47 -14.32 2.35
C MET A 407 -21.31 -12.94 1.73
N PHE A 408 -20.08 -12.47 1.52
CA PHE A 408 -19.82 -11.18 0.87
C PHE A 408 -20.35 -11.12 -0.57
N ASP A 409 -20.33 -12.25 -1.27
CA ASP A 409 -20.84 -12.38 -2.64
C ASP A 409 -22.37 -12.60 -2.70
N GLY A 410 -23.05 -12.67 -1.54
CA GLY A 410 -24.50 -12.87 -1.44
C GLY A 410 -24.96 -14.30 -1.76
N ILE A 411 -24.04 -15.25 -1.87
CA ILE A 411 -24.32 -16.67 -2.10
C ILE A 411 -24.83 -17.33 -0.81
N ARG A 412 -24.33 -16.86 0.33
CA ARG A 412 -24.69 -17.33 1.68
C ARG A 412 -25.30 -16.20 2.50
N SER A 413 -26.34 -16.51 3.29
CA SER A 413 -26.91 -15.52 4.20
C SER A 413 -25.98 -15.25 5.40
N PRO A 414 -26.05 -14.06 6.02
CA PRO A 414 -25.37 -13.77 7.28
C PRO A 414 -25.64 -14.81 8.38
N GLU A 415 -26.89 -15.24 8.51
CA GLU A 415 -27.32 -16.27 9.46
C GLU A 415 -26.62 -17.61 9.19
N ASP A 416 -26.65 -18.08 7.94
CA ASP A 416 -26.01 -19.34 7.55
C ASP A 416 -24.50 -19.30 7.76
N PHE A 417 -23.86 -18.14 7.53
CA PHE A 417 -22.44 -17.97 7.81
C PHE A 417 -22.16 -18.06 9.31
N LEU A 418 -22.92 -17.33 10.14
CA LEU A 418 -22.77 -17.39 11.59
C LEU A 418 -22.98 -18.81 12.11
N ASP A 419 -23.94 -19.57 11.55
CA ASP A 419 -24.21 -20.97 11.91
C ASP A 419 -23.06 -21.95 11.61
N THR A 420 -22.13 -21.59 10.72
CA THR A 420 -20.91 -22.38 10.52
C THR A 420 -19.91 -22.26 11.68
N LEU A 421 -19.97 -21.18 12.47
CA LEU A 421 -19.00 -20.91 13.54
C LEU A 421 -19.31 -21.68 14.83
N PRO A 422 -18.31 -22.02 15.66
CA PRO A 422 -18.57 -22.69 16.94
C PRO A 422 -19.44 -21.84 17.87
N SER A 423 -20.50 -22.41 18.45
CA SER A 423 -21.40 -21.63 19.34
C SER A 423 -20.70 -21.05 20.57
N ASN A 424 -19.69 -21.75 21.12
CA ASN A 424 -18.87 -21.25 22.22
C ASN A 424 -18.01 -20.02 21.85
N LEU A 425 -17.74 -19.84 20.55
CA LEU A 425 -17.07 -18.66 20.03
C LEU A 425 -18.07 -17.52 19.78
N ILE A 426 -19.17 -17.78 19.08
CA ILE A 426 -20.00 -16.71 18.53
C ILE A 426 -21.03 -16.15 19.52
N LEU A 427 -21.56 -16.97 20.45
CA LEU A 427 -22.57 -16.53 21.41
C LEU A 427 -22.07 -15.39 22.32
N PRO A 428 -20.86 -15.45 22.90
CA PRO A 428 -20.34 -14.33 23.69
C PRO A 428 -20.17 -13.06 22.87
N VAL A 429 -19.75 -13.17 21.59
CA VAL A 429 -19.58 -12.03 20.69
C VAL A 429 -20.92 -11.36 20.38
N ILE A 430 -21.97 -12.15 20.08
CA ILE A 430 -23.32 -11.63 19.83
C ILE A 430 -23.88 -10.95 21.09
N ARG A 431 -23.74 -11.58 22.26
CA ARG A 431 -24.20 -11.01 23.54
C ARG A 431 -23.48 -9.71 23.88
N ALA A 432 -22.16 -9.64 23.67
CA ALA A 432 -21.40 -8.39 23.83
C ALA A 432 -21.87 -7.30 22.86
N CYS A 433 -22.10 -7.63 21.57
CA CYS A 433 -22.66 -6.69 20.60
C CYS A 433 -24.06 -6.20 21.02
N ALA A 434 -24.89 -7.07 21.59
CA ALA A 434 -26.23 -6.72 22.08
C ALA A 434 -26.21 -5.74 23.27
N GLU A 435 -25.18 -5.83 24.12
CA GLU A 435 -24.97 -4.87 25.19
C GLU A 435 -24.52 -3.51 24.65
N MET A 436 -23.56 -3.48 23.73
CA MET A 436 -23.05 -2.25 23.11
C MET A 436 -24.13 -1.54 22.27
N ALA A 437 -24.84 -2.29 21.41
CA ALA A 437 -25.85 -1.76 20.51
C ALA A 437 -27.26 -1.91 21.09
N PHE A 438 -27.61 -1.07 22.07
CA PHE A 438 -28.90 -1.15 22.77
C PHE A 438 -30.12 -1.13 21.83
N THR A 439 -30.02 -0.46 20.67
CA THR A 439 -31.07 -0.41 19.64
C THR A 439 -31.25 -1.72 18.87
N ARG A 440 -30.25 -2.60 18.87
CA ARG A 440 -30.21 -3.89 18.18
C ARG A 440 -30.41 -5.08 19.12
N ARG A 441 -30.32 -4.84 20.44
CA ARG A 441 -30.27 -5.83 21.52
C ARG A 441 -31.35 -6.91 21.44
N ALA A 442 -32.61 -6.52 21.22
CA ALA A 442 -33.72 -7.47 21.23
C ALA A 442 -33.58 -8.54 20.13
N ILE A 443 -33.18 -8.14 18.93
CA ILE A 443 -32.98 -9.06 17.79
C ILE A 443 -31.76 -9.95 18.03
N LEU A 444 -30.65 -9.36 18.49
CA LEU A 444 -29.41 -10.10 18.78
C LEU A 444 -29.60 -11.14 19.88
N ASN A 445 -30.30 -10.81 20.96
CA ASN A 445 -30.61 -11.76 22.03
C ASN A 445 -31.54 -12.88 21.53
N ALA A 446 -32.58 -12.55 20.76
CA ALA A 446 -33.47 -13.57 20.18
C ALA A 446 -32.71 -14.57 19.28
N PHE A 447 -31.76 -14.07 18.48
CA PHE A 447 -30.89 -14.92 17.65
C PHE A 447 -29.98 -15.82 18.52
N ALA A 448 -29.32 -15.24 19.53
CA ALA A 448 -28.45 -15.99 20.45
C ALA A 448 -29.21 -17.11 21.18
N ASP A 449 -30.40 -16.80 21.71
CA ASP A 449 -31.22 -17.75 22.46
C ASP A 449 -31.75 -18.88 21.55
N SER A 450 -32.15 -18.56 20.31
CA SER A 450 -32.54 -19.56 19.30
C SER A 450 -31.41 -20.55 19.01
N ARG A 451 -30.17 -20.04 18.88
CA ARG A 451 -28.99 -20.86 18.62
C ARG A 451 -28.61 -21.75 19.81
N GLU A 452 -28.72 -21.25 21.04
CA GLU A 452 -28.52 -22.05 22.25
C GLU A 452 -29.52 -23.21 22.34
N ALA A 453 -30.80 -22.94 22.05
CA ALA A 453 -31.85 -23.94 22.05
C ALA A 453 -31.60 -25.05 21.00
N ALA A 454 -31.17 -24.68 19.79
CA ALA A 454 -30.85 -25.64 18.72
C ALA A 454 -29.72 -26.60 19.10
N LYS A 455 -28.72 -26.12 19.86
CA LYS A 455 -27.61 -26.96 20.36
C LYS A 455 -28.07 -27.93 21.45
N GLY A 456 -28.97 -27.49 22.33
CA GLY A 456 -29.54 -28.34 23.39
C GLY A 456 -30.42 -29.48 22.87
N ALA A 457 -30.95 -29.37 21.64
CA ALA A 457 -31.74 -30.42 20.99
C ALA A 457 -30.91 -31.44 20.19
N ALA A 458 -29.63 -31.16 19.94
CA ALA A 458 -28.73 -32.00 19.12
C ALA A 458 -27.70 -32.81 19.93
N GLY A 459 -27.67 -32.65 21.26
CA GLY A 459 -26.88 -33.46 22.20
C GLY A 459 -27.79 -34.35 23.04
#